data_AF-I1QMW3-F1
#
_entry.id   AF-I1QMW3-F1
#
_cell.length_a   1.000
_cell.length_b   1.000
_cell.length_c   1.000
_cell.angle_alpha   90.00
_cell.angle_beta   90.00
_cell.angle_gamma   90.00
#
_symmetry.space_group_name_H-M   'P 1'
#
loop_
_entity.id
_entity.type
_entity.pdbx_description
1 polymer ?
#
loop_
_entity_poly.entity_id
_entity_poly.type
_entity_poly.pdbx_seq_one_letter_code
_entity_poly.pdbx_strand_id
1 'polypeptide(L)'
;MGGGGGGGVAGGGGAEDGGRGEAEGGPVTIADREAEEAMDSVILKSFPSHAVFGEENGWRCIEKSDDYVCVLDPIDGTKSFITGKPLFGTLISLLYNGKPVF
;
A
#
# COMPACT_ATOMS: atom_id res chain seq x y z
N MET A 1 -50.50 -29.87 -11.73
CA MET A 1 -51.35 -28.82 -12.34
C MET A 1 -51.35 -27.63 -11.39
N GLY A 2 -51.05 -26.42 -11.90
CA GLY A 2 -50.98 -25.13 -11.17
C GLY A 2 -49.61 -24.91 -10.53
N GLY A 3 -48.72 -24.03 -11.01
CA GLY A 3 -48.92 -22.62 -11.40
C GLY A 3 -48.70 -21.76 -10.14
N GLY A 4 -47.83 -20.76 -10.05
CA GLY A 4 -47.14 -19.92 -11.03
C GLY A 4 -47.12 -18.49 -10.45
N GLY A 5 -45.99 -17.78 -10.58
CA GLY A 5 -45.86 -16.34 -10.30
C GLY A 5 -45.57 -15.98 -8.84
N GLY A 6 -44.59 -15.14 -8.51
CA GLY A 6 -43.97 -14.07 -9.27
C GLY A 6 -44.08 -12.79 -8.44
N GLY A 7 -42.96 -12.25 -8.01
CA GLY A 7 -42.92 -11.02 -7.21
C GLY A 7 -41.48 -10.54 -7.11
N GLY A 8 -41.00 -9.90 -8.17
CA GLY A 8 -39.73 -9.20 -8.17
C GLY A 8 -39.84 -7.86 -7.44
N VAL A 9 -38.73 -7.44 -6.84
CA VAL A 9 -38.35 -6.04 -6.77
C VAL A 9 -36.89 -5.93 -7.18
N ALA A 10 -36.68 -5.00 -8.11
CA ALA A 10 -35.40 -4.67 -8.72
C ALA A 10 -34.61 -3.68 -7.86
N GLY A 11 -33.30 -3.62 -8.11
CA GLY A 11 -32.59 -2.34 -8.16
C GLY A 11 -31.55 -2.09 -7.06
N GLY A 12 -30.32 -1.86 -7.49
CA GLY A 12 -29.17 -1.45 -6.69
C GLY A 12 -28.00 -2.42 -6.91
N GLY A 13 -27.22 -2.34 -7.99
CA GLY A 13 -26.66 -1.12 -8.56
C GLY A 13 -25.36 -0.77 -7.83
N GLY A 14 -24.26 -1.42 -8.25
CA GLY A 14 -22.89 -0.89 -8.20
C GLY A 14 -22.30 -0.50 -6.84
N ALA A 15 -21.49 -1.40 -6.29
CA ALA A 15 -20.12 -1.07 -5.95
C ALA A 15 -19.30 -2.33 -6.19
N GLU A 16 -18.62 -2.38 -7.33
CA GLU A 16 -17.58 -3.38 -7.54
C GLU A 16 -16.47 -3.03 -6.55
N ASP A 17 -16.34 -3.85 -5.52
CA ASP A 17 -15.23 -3.84 -4.59
C ASP A 17 -13.93 -4.00 -5.41
N GLY A 18 -13.23 -2.89 -5.61
CA GLY A 18 -12.07 -2.74 -6.48
C GLY A 18 -10.79 -3.41 -5.96
N GLY A 19 -10.88 -4.20 -4.90
CA GLY A 19 -9.77 -4.89 -4.23
C GLY A 19 -9.69 -6.38 -4.58
N ARG A 20 -9.43 -6.72 -5.84
CA ARG A 20 -8.90 -8.06 -6.18
C ARG A 20 -7.63 -7.89 -6.98
N GLY A 21 -6.47 -8.08 -6.33
CA GLY A 21 -5.21 -8.04 -7.05
C GLY A 21 -3.90 -8.15 -6.28
N GLU A 22 -3.86 -8.55 -5.02
CA GLU A 22 -2.59 -8.97 -4.39
C GLU A 22 -2.76 -10.41 -3.92
N ALA A 23 -2.51 -11.35 -4.83
CA ALA A 23 -2.20 -12.70 -4.38
C ALA A 23 -0.86 -12.61 -3.66
N GLU A 24 -0.79 -13.04 -2.39
CA GLU A 24 0.49 -13.11 -1.67
C GLU A 24 1.53 -13.84 -2.53
N GLY A 25 2.68 -13.19 -2.74
CA GLY A 25 3.76 -13.71 -3.59
C GLY A 25 3.58 -13.49 -5.09
N GLY A 26 2.64 -12.65 -5.53
CA GLY A 26 2.54 -12.18 -6.90
C GLY A 26 3.74 -11.31 -7.31
N PRO A 27 3.98 -11.12 -8.63
CA PRO A 27 5.09 -10.30 -9.13
C PRO A 27 5.05 -8.84 -8.65
N VAL A 28 3.84 -8.30 -8.38
CA VAL A 28 3.66 -6.98 -7.78
C VAL A 28 4.19 -6.97 -6.35
N THR A 29 3.70 -7.88 -5.50
CA THR A 29 4.15 -8.02 -4.11
C THR A 29 5.66 -8.22 -3.97
N ILE A 30 6.30 -8.93 -4.91
CA ILE A 30 7.77 -9.06 -4.91
C ILE A 30 8.43 -7.71 -5.18
N ALA A 31 7.95 -6.97 -6.18
CA ALA A 31 8.50 -5.67 -6.54
C ALA A 31 8.29 -4.63 -5.42
N ASP A 32 7.10 -4.57 -4.82
CA ASP A 32 6.79 -3.70 -3.68
C ASP A 32 7.71 -3.97 -2.50
N ARG A 33 7.85 -5.24 -2.11
CA ARG A 33 8.72 -5.64 -1.00
C ARG A 33 10.19 -5.32 -1.26
N GLU A 34 10.70 -5.64 -2.45
CA GLU A 34 12.10 -5.34 -2.81
C GLU A 34 12.39 -3.84 -2.85
N ALA A 35 11.43 -3.05 -3.35
CA ALA A 35 11.51 -1.59 -3.34
C ALA A 35 11.51 -1.05 -1.89
N GLU A 36 10.62 -1.56 -1.03
CA GLU A 36 10.56 -1.16 0.37
C GLU A 36 11.88 -1.46 1.10
N GLU A 37 12.39 -2.70 0.98
CA GLU A 37 13.66 -3.12 1.60
C GLU A 37 14.84 -2.22 1.19
N ALA A 38 14.87 -1.77 -0.06
CA ALA A 38 15.86 -0.83 -0.56
C ALA A 38 15.70 0.56 0.07
N MET A 39 14.47 1.05 0.19
CA MET A 39 14.16 2.34 0.83
C MET A 39 14.57 2.34 2.30
N ASP A 40 14.23 1.29 3.07
CA ASP A 40 14.58 1.22 4.49
C ASP A 40 16.07 1.17 4.70
N SER A 41 16.77 0.39 3.88
CA SER A 41 18.21 0.25 3.95
C SER A 41 18.90 1.61 3.78
N VAL A 42 18.38 2.46 2.90
CA VAL A 42 18.88 3.83 2.72
C VAL A 42 18.51 4.73 3.91
N ILE A 43 17.25 4.72 4.34
CA ILE A 43 16.74 5.60 5.41
C ILE A 43 17.42 5.27 6.74
N LEU A 44 17.35 4.02 7.19
CA LEU A 44 17.85 3.61 8.49
C LEU A 44 19.38 3.67 8.59
N LYS A 45 20.09 3.51 7.46
CA LYS A 45 21.54 3.73 7.42
C LYS A 45 21.91 5.20 7.52
N SER A 46 21.11 6.09 6.91
CA SER A 46 21.38 7.53 6.89
C SER A 46 20.90 8.23 8.17
N PHE A 47 19.80 7.73 8.74
CA PHE A 47 19.11 8.29 9.90
C PHE A 47 18.73 7.16 10.88
N PRO A 48 19.69 6.61 11.65
CA PRO A 48 19.43 5.48 12.56
C PRO A 48 18.40 5.76 13.67
N SER A 49 18.19 7.03 14.00
CA SER A 49 17.20 7.50 14.97
C SER A 49 15.80 7.71 14.39
N HIS A 50 15.61 7.55 13.07
CA HIS A 50 14.29 7.61 12.47
C HIS A 50 13.63 6.23 12.49
N ALA A 51 12.31 6.22 12.60
CA ALA A 51 11.50 5.06 12.31
C ALA A 51 11.04 5.06 10.85
N VAL A 52 10.67 3.90 10.36
CA VAL A 52 10.02 3.70 9.05
C VAL A 52 8.72 2.95 9.26
N PHE A 53 7.66 3.37 8.58
CA PHE A 53 6.39 2.69 8.49
C PHE A 53 6.04 2.47 7.02
N GLY A 54 6.32 1.26 6.52
CA GLY A 54 6.02 0.87 5.15
C GLY A 54 4.69 0.14 5.03
N GLU A 55 4.13 0.15 3.83
CA GLU A 55 2.92 -0.61 3.46
C GLU A 55 3.12 -2.12 3.66
N GLU A 56 4.28 -2.66 3.27
CA GLU A 56 4.52 -4.11 3.22
C GLU A 56 4.98 -4.68 4.57
N ASN A 57 5.95 -4.02 5.22
CA ASN A 57 6.58 -4.56 6.44
C ASN A 57 6.20 -3.80 7.72
N GLY A 58 5.39 -2.75 7.62
CA GLY A 58 4.97 -1.94 8.77
C GLY A 58 6.15 -1.25 9.47
N TRP A 59 6.14 -1.28 10.80
CA TRP A 59 7.04 -0.47 11.63
C TRP A 59 8.45 -1.06 11.79
N ARG A 60 9.48 -0.26 11.52
CA ARG A 60 10.90 -0.60 11.70
C ARG A 60 11.70 0.57 12.26
N CYS A 61 12.65 0.27 13.14
CA CYS A 61 13.57 1.25 13.69
C CYS A 61 14.84 0.57 14.17
N ILE A 62 16.00 1.25 14.09
CA ILE A 62 17.25 0.76 14.69
C ILE A 62 17.31 1.19 16.16
N GLU A 63 17.08 2.47 16.43
CA GLU A 63 17.02 3.04 17.77
C GLU A 63 15.57 3.20 18.23
N LYS A 64 15.33 3.20 19.55
CA LYS A 64 14.01 3.54 20.10
C LYS A 64 13.84 5.07 20.06
N SER A 65 13.33 5.58 18.95
CA SER A 65 12.86 6.96 18.79
C SER A 65 11.73 6.97 17.75
N ASP A 66 10.67 7.73 18.03
CA ASP A 66 9.47 7.89 17.21
C ASP A 66 9.19 9.37 16.89
N ASP A 67 10.16 10.25 17.18
CA ASP A 67 10.06 11.68 16.87
C ASP A 67 9.97 11.89 15.36
N TYR A 68 10.75 11.13 14.57
CA TYR A 68 10.74 11.16 13.11
C TYR A 68 10.35 9.81 12.54
N VAL A 69 9.35 9.79 11.65
CA VAL A 69 8.86 8.57 11.00
C VAL A 69 8.75 8.81 9.49
N CYS A 70 9.44 8.00 8.69
CA CYS A 70 9.22 7.94 7.25
C CYS A 70 8.06 6.98 6.95
N VAL A 71 7.00 7.46 6.30
CA VAL A 71 5.88 6.63 5.83
C VAL A 71 6.07 6.35 4.34
N LEU A 72 6.02 5.07 3.95
CA LEU A 72 6.41 4.61 2.62
C LEU A 72 5.27 3.84 1.94
N ASP A 73 5.05 4.16 0.68
CA ASP A 73 4.34 3.33 -0.30
C ASP A 73 5.32 3.14 -1.49
N PRO A 74 5.89 1.94 -1.65
CA PRO A 74 6.94 1.70 -2.65
C PRO A 74 6.43 1.85 -4.10
N ILE A 75 5.21 1.39 -4.39
CA ILE A 75 4.58 1.42 -5.71
C ILE A 75 3.09 1.79 -5.62
N ASP A 76 2.80 3.09 -5.52
CA ASP A 76 1.45 3.61 -5.70
C ASP A 76 1.02 3.39 -7.16
N GLY A 77 -0.16 2.81 -7.35
CA GLY A 77 -0.65 2.43 -8.67
C GLY A 77 -0.16 1.07 -9.18
N THR A 78 -0.04 0.07 -8.30
CA THR A 78 0.32 -1.34 -8.61
C THR A 78 -0.32 -1.91 -9.88
N LYS A 79 -1.59 -1.61 -10.16
CA LYS A 79 -2.29 -2.02 -11.41
C LYS A 79 -1.65 -1.43 -12.67
N SER A 80 -1.20 -0.17 -12.63
CA SER A 80 -0.47 0.45 -13.72
C SER A 80 0.91 -0.17 -13.89
N PHE A 81 1.61 -0.40 -12.77
CA PHE A 81 2.91 -1.05 -12.74
C PHE A 81 2.87 -2.44 -13.41
N ILE A 82 1.97 -3.33 -12.99
CA ILE A 82 1.91 -4.69 -13.53
C ILE A 82 1.44 -4.76 -14.99
N THR A 83 0.74 -3.73 -15.46
CA THR A 83 0.29 -3.62 -16.86
C THR A 83 1.25 -2.83 -17.74
N GLY A 84 2.43 -2.44 -17.22
CA GLY A 84 3.46 -1.72 -17.98
C GLY A 84 3.10 -0.28 -18.34
N LYS A 85 2.13 0.32 -17.65
CA LYS A 85 1.73 1.72 -17.85
C LYS A 85 2.60 2.61 -16.96
N PRO A 86 3.09 3.76 -17.44
CA PRO A 86 3.98 4.64 -16.66
C PRO A 86 3.23 5.52 -15.65
N LEU A 87 2.07 5.07 -15.16
CA LEU A 87 1.23 5.80 -14.20
C LEU A 87 1.30 5.12 -12.84
N PHE A 88 2.51 5.06 -12.29
CA PHE A 88 2.83 4.60 -10.95
C PHE A 88 3.98 5.46 -10.41
N GLY A 89 4.20 5.43 -9.11
CA GLY A 89 5.32 6.14 -8.49
C GLY A 89 5.61 5.62 -7.10
N THR A 90 6.62 6.21 -6.46
CA THR A 90 6.96 5.92 -5.07
C THR A 90 6.51 7.11 -4.22
N LEU A 91 5.79 6.86 -3.13
CA LEU A 91 5.37 7.88 -2.19
C LEU A 91 6.18 7.77 -0.90
N ILE A 92 6.65 8.93 -0.41
CA ILE A 92 7.42 9.05 0.81
C ILE A 92 6.94 10.29 1.54
N SER A 93 6.62 10.16 2.82
CA SER A 93 6.38 11.30 3.71
C SER A 93 7.25 11.21 4.95
N LEU A 94 7.65 12.36 5.49
CA LEU A 94 8.29 12.46 6.79
C LEU A 94 7.31 13.05 7.80
N LEU A 95 7.15 12.36 8.92
CA LEU A 95 6.40 12.84 10.07
C LEU A 95 7.37 13.31 11.14
N TYR A 96 7.02 14.41 11.81
CA TYR A 96 7.63 14.81 13.07
C TYR A 96 6.56 14.84 14.16
N ASN A 97 6.74 14.06 15.23
CA ASN A 97 5.76 13.88 16.31
C ASN A 97 4.35 13.56 15.79
N GLY A 98 4.28 12.61 14.85
CA GLY A 98 3.03 12.15 14.24
C GLY A 98 2.38 13.14 13.25
N LYS A 99 3.05 14.23 12.88
CA LYS A 99 2.52 15.23 11.93
C LYS A 99 3.37 15.27 10.66
N PRO A 100 2.75 15.22 9.47
CA PRO A 100 3.49 15.36 8.21
C PRO A 100 4.22 16.70 8.16
N VAL A 101 5.51 16.64 7.82
CA VAL A 101 6.37 17.82 7.62
C VAL A 101 6.97 17.85 6.21
N PHE A 102 7.02 16.71 5.52
CA PHE A 102 7.37 16.57 4.11
C PHE A 102 6.54 15.47 3.44
#